data_AF-A0A1F9A104-F1
#
_entry.id   AF-A0A1F9A104-F1
#
_cell.length_a   1.000
_cell.length_b   1.000
_cell.length_c   1.000
_cell.angle_alpha   90.00
_cell.angle_beta   90.00
_cell.angle_gamma   90.00
#
_symmetry.space_group_name_H-M   'P 1'
#
loop_
_entity.id
_entity.type
_entity.pdbx_description
1 polymer ?
#
loop_
_entity_poly.entity_id
_entity_poly.type
_entity_poly.pdbx_seq_one_letter_code
_entity_poly.pdbx_strand_id
1 'polypeptide(L)' 'MPVRLAPIAKITRLRTHQAFPRKRLFTQLDHLRRHPVIWVSGPPGSGKTTLVSNYLDARKLPCLWYHG' A
#
# COMPACT_ATOMS: atom_id res chain seq x y z
N MET A 1 -0.28 -11.42 -31.58
CA MET A 1 -1.35 -11.15 -30.59
C MET A 1 -0.71 -11.12 -29.21
N PRO A 2 -0.64 -9.98 -28.48
CA PRO A 2 -0.02 -9.99 -27.15
C PRO A 2 -0.99 -10.60 -26.13
N VAL A 3 -0.50 -11.55 -25.36
CA VAL A 3 -1.23 -12.19 -24.25
C VAL A 3 -1.45 -11.15 -23.16
N ARG A 4 -2.69 -10.77 -22.92
CA ARG A 4 -3.07 -9.86 -21.83
C ARG A 4 -3.12 -10.67 -20.53
N LEU A 5 -2.06 -10.58 -19.73
CA LEU A 5 -2.02 -11.18 -18.40
C LEU A 5 -3.08 -10.49 -17.53
N ALA A 6 -4.11 -11.23 -17.13
CA ALA A 6 -5.10 -10.76 -16.16
C ALA A 6 -4.42 -10.59 -14.80
N PRO A 7 -4.56 -9.43 -14.11
CA PRO A 7 -4.06 -9.29 -12.76
C PRO A 7 -4.80 -10.28 -11.86
N ILE A 8 -4.06 -11.10 -11.12
CA ILE A 8 -4.67 -12.06 -10.20
C ILE A 8 -5.34 -11.25 -9.06
N ALA A 9 -6.67 -11.25 -9.01
CA ALA A 9 -7.44 -10.32 -8.19
C ALA A 9 -7.17 -10.45 -6.67
N LYS A 10 -6.59 -11.56 -6.22
CA LYS A 10 -6.24 -11.82 -4.80
C LYS A 10 -4.87 -11.31 -4.36
N ILE A 11 -3.97 -10.99 -5.29
CA ILE A 11 -2.61 -10.47 -5.02
C ILE A 11 -2.49 -9.03 -5.58
N THR A 12 -3.47 -8.59 -6.35
CA THR A 12 -3.49 -7.27 -6.96
C THR A 12 -3.97 -6.23 -5.96
N ARG A 13 -3.10 -5.24 -5.71
CA ARG A 13 -3.33 -4.06 -4.88
C ARG A 13 -4.71 -3.43 -5.11
N LEU A 14 -5.45 -3.15 -4.04
CA LEU A 14 -6.69 -2.37 -4.10
C LEU A 14 -6.40 -0.95 -4.61
N ARG A 15 -6.84 -0.65 -5.83
CA ARG A 15 -6.78 0.69 -6.43
C ARG A 15 -7.78 1.59 -5.71
N THR A 16 -7.36 2.20 -4.61
CA THR A 16 -8.18 3.20 -3.90
C THR A 16 -7.94 4.56 -4.56
N HIS A 17 -8.58 4.79 -5.71
CA HIS A 17 -8.31 5.93 -6.61
C HIS A 17 -8.72 7.31 -6.04
N GLN A 18 -9.22 7.39 -4.79
CA GLN A 18 -9.80 8.61 -4.20
C GLN A 18 -9.39 8.89 -2.76
N ALA A 19 -8.30 8.28 -2.27
CA ALA A 19 -7.87 8.54 -0.91
C ALA A 19 -6.86 9.71 -0.83
N PHE A 20 -7.17 10.70 0.00
CA PHE A 20 -6.33 11.88 0.22
C PHE A 20 -4.90 11.48 0.64
N PRO A 21 -3.85 11.98 -0.04
CA PRO A 21 -2.48 11.60 0.27
C PRO A 21 -2.05 12.21 1.62
N ARG A 22 -1.95 11.37 2.64
CA ARG A 22 -1.51 11.75 3.99
C ARG A 22 0.01 11.93 4.03
N LYS A 23 0.52 12.99 3.39
CA LYS A 23 1.96 13.27 3.23
C LYS A 23 2.76 13.18 4.54
N ARG A 24 2.19 13.67 5.66
CA ARG A 24 2.80 13.56 6.99
C ARG A 24 3.09 12.12 7.40
N LEU A 25 2.13 11.20 7.16
CA LEU A 25 2.30 9.78 7.48
C LEU A 25 3.27 9.10 6.51
N PHE A 26 3.36 9.55 5.26
CA PHE A 26 4.36 9.04 4.32
C PHE A 26 5.78 9.36 4.79
N THR A 27 6.02 10.58 5.27
CA THR A 27 7.32 10.94 5.85
C THR A 27 7.65 10.08 7.06
N GLN A 28 6.67 9.80 7.93
CA GLN A 28 6.89 8.88 9.05
C GLN A 28 7.22 7.45 8.59
N LEU A 29 6.53 6.94 7.57
CA LEU A 29 6.84 5.63 6.98
C LEU A 29 8.23 5.60 6.34
N ASP A 30 8.64 6.68 5.66
CA ASP A 30 9.99 6.79 5.09
C ASP A 30 11.06 6.71 6.19
N HIS A 31 10.85 7.38 7.33
CA HIS A 31 11.76 7.28 8.47
C HIS A 31 11.80 5.89 9.10
N LEU A 32 10.65 5.23 9.23
CA LEU A 32 10.51 3.90 9.83
C LEU A 32 11.03 2.78 8.92
N ARG A 33 11.12 3.01 7.61
CA ARG A 33 11.66 2.05 6.63
C ARG A 33 13.14 1.71 6.82
N ARG A 34 13.83 2.42 7.72
CA ARG A 34 15.15 2.01 8.23
C ARG A 34 15.08 0.72 9.07
N HIS A 35 13.90 0.35 9.55
CA HIS A 35 13.66 -0.91 10.24
C HIS A 35 13.17 -2.00 9.27
N PRO A 36 13.51 -3.28 9.52
CA PRO A 36 13.14 -4.39 8.64
C PRO A 36 11.62 -4.66 8.63
N VAL A 37 10.89 -4.23 9.66
CA VAL A 37 9.45 -4.47 9.80
C VAL A 37 8.77 -3.19 10.30
N ILE A 38 7.63 -2.84 9.69
CA ILE A 38 6.76 -1.75 10.12
C ILE A 38 5.37 -2.33 10.40
N TRP A 39 4.87 -2.13 11.62
CA TRP A 39 3.51 -2.51 12.00
C TRP A 39 2.56 -1.31 11.91
N VAL A 40 1.43 -1.47 11.22
CA VAL A 40 0.41 -0.42 11.06
C VAL A 40 -0.89 -0.86 11.73
N SER A 41 -1.22 -0.26 12.86
CA SER A 41 -2.42 -0.56 13.66
C SER A 41 -3.41 0.61 13.72
N GLY A 42 -4.64 0.34 14.19
CA GLY A 42 -5.70 1.34 14.35
C GLY A 42 -7.11 0.78 14.14
N PRO A 43 -8.16 1.55 14.49
CA PRO A 43 -9.56 1.08 14.46
C PRO A 43 -10.02 0.61 13.07
N PRO A 44 -11.07 -0.23 12.97
CA PRO A 44 -11.73 -0.50 11.69
C PRO A 44 -12.16 0.82 11.02
N GLY A 45 -12.03 0.91 9.69
CA GLY A 45 -12.36 2.13 8.94
C GLY A 45 -11.32 3.28 8.98
N SER A 46 -10.24 3.19 9.77
CA SER A 46 -9.26 4.31 9.90
C SER A 46 -8.39 4.56 8.66
N GLY A 47 -8.49 3.71 7.63
CA GLY A 47 -7.77 3.85 6.36
C GLY A 47 -6.35 3.30 6.39
N LYS A 48 -6.03 2.30 7.22
CA LYS A 48 -4.69 1.66 7.29
C LYS A 48 -4.26 1.05 5.96
N THR A 49 -5.11 0.21 5.38
CA THR A 49 -4.85 -0.45 4.09
C THR A 49 -4.67 0.58 2.98
N THR A 50 -5.50 1.62 3.01
CA THR A 50 -5.43 2.75 2.08
C THR A 50 -4.14 3.55 2.23
N LEU A 51 -3.70 3.82 3.47
CA LEU A 51 -2.43 4.49 3.76
C LEU A 51 -1.25 3.73 3.17
N VAL A 52 -1.14 2.44 3.48
CA VAL A 52 -0.04 1.58 2.99
C VAL A 52 -0.10 1.47 1.47
N SER A 53 -1.29 1.25 0.91
CA SER A 53 -1.47 1.17 -0.55
C SER A 53 -1.02 2.46 -1.24
N ASN A 54 -1.45 3.63 -0.77
CA ASN A 54 -1.08 4.91 -1.39
C ASN A 54 0.39 5.26 -1.17
N TYR A 55 0.98 4.86 -0.03
CA TYR A 55 2.40 5.06 0.24
C TYR A 55 3.26 4.28 -0.77
N LEU A 56 2.94 3.00 -0.98
CA LEU A 56 3.63 2.15 -1.96
C LEU A 56 3.54 2.71 -3.38
N ASP A 57 2.39 3.30 -3.76
CA ASP A 57 2.25 4.03 -5.04
C ASP A 57 3.16 5.24 -5.12
N ALA A 58 3.05 6.11 -4.12
CA ALA A 58 3.68 7.42 -4.12
C ALA A 58 5.20 7.31 -4.11
N ARG A 59 5.73 6.18 -3.60
CA ARG A 59 7.15 5.85 -3.58
C ARG A 59 7.56 4.83 -4.64
N LYS A 60 6.62 4.36 -5.47
CA LYS A 60 6.83 3.34 -6.52
C LYS A 60 7.59 2.11 -6.00
N LEU A 61 7.21 1.62 -4.83
CA LEU A 61 7.91 0.51 -4.18
C LEU A 61 7.38 -0.83 -4.66
N PRO A 62 8.26 -1.80 -4.97
CA PRO A 62 7.82 -3.16 -5.20
C PRO A 62 7.17 -3.70 -3.92
N CYS A 63 6.01 -4.33 -4.06
CA CYS A 63 5.28 -4.88 -2.91
C CYS A 63 4.59 -6.19 -3.28
N LEU A 64 4.48 -7.07 -2.28
CA LEU A 64 3.65 -8.27 -2.31
C LEU A 64 2.61 -8.14 -1.20
N TRP A 65 1.34 -8.26 -1.56
CA TRP A 65 0.26 -8.37 -0.58
C TRP A 65 0.05 -9.83 -0.23
N TYR A 66 0.41 -10.21 0.99
CA TYR A 66 0.08 -11.52 1.53
C TYR A 66 -1.28 -11.44 2.21
N HIS A 67 -2.27 -12.12 1.62
CA HIS A 67 -3.59 -12.30 2.18
C HIS A 67 -3.85 -13.81 2.21
N GLY A 68 -4.09 -14.34 3.41
CA GLY A 68 -4.46 -15.74 3.64
C GLY A 68 -5.97 -15.90 3.74
#